data_AF-A0A8S9LBD9-F1
#
_entry.id   AF-A0A8S9LBD9-F1
#
_cell.length_a   1.000
_cell.length_b   1.000
_cell.length_c   1.000
_cell.angle_alpha   90.00
_cell.angle_beta   90.00
_cell.angle_gamma   90.00
#
_symmetry.space_group_name_H-M   'P 1'
#
loop_
_entity.id
_entity.type
_entity.pdbx_description
1 polymer ?
#
loop_
_entity_poly.entity_id
_entity_poly.type
_entity_poly.pdbx_seq_one_letter_code
_entity_poly.pdbx_strand_id
1 'polypeptide(L)'
;MMSHRQCLTMVTALILLHALSLVSSTVMSRADRITSLPGQPKVGFQQYSGYVSIDEKKQRALFYYLAEAEAKPISKPLVLWLNGGPGCSSLGVGAFSENGPFRPKGSVLVRNQHSWNHEANMLYLETPVGVGFSYATESSSYEGVNDKITAKDNLVFLQKWFKRFPQYLNRSLFITGESYAGHYVPQLAQLMIQYNKKHHLFNLKGIALGNPVLEFSTDFNSRAEYFWSHGLISDPTYRMFTSYCNYSRFVSEYYRGDVSSVCSKVMSQVSTETSRFVDKYDVTLDVCIPSVLSQSKVVSPQQVGETVDVCVEDETVNYLNRRDVQKAFHARLVGTRKWAVCSNVLDYELLDVEVPTINIVGSLIKAGVPVLVYRRRPLDLETDWMSLIDNPCLPSAGIVTGQLAPWIVWALWTARNKMLFNNKLFSVEEVVTHAVAAAQEWLNAQSKTQSKVVAPRASRTVSPQDIVVQTDATWKDDSRTAGLGWTIKYTGERLNFQSATCFVSSPLAAERLAMREAIKKCKELGLRHIRVESDSTQFIKTLNSKKEPPEIYGIVSDIRIECNAFDSVYFVWIPRGRNSVADWLAKQALALHRTV
;
A
#
# COMPACT_ATOMS: atom_id res chain seq x y z
N MET A 1 43.24 43.84 11.33
CA MET A 1 41.87 44.38 11.37
C MET A 1 41.52 44.86 9.97
N MET A 2 40.52 44.28 9.32
CA MET A 2 40.01 44.80 8.04
C MET A 2 39.43 46.20 8.28
N SER A 3 39.71 47.15 7.38
CA SER A 3 39.17 48.50 7.51
C SER A 3 37.66 48.51 7.25
N HIS A 4 36.93 49.43 7.88
CA HIS A 4 35.48 49.56 7.71
C HIS A 4 35.06 49.73 6.24
N ARG A 5 35.92 50.33 5.40
CA ARG A 5 35.73 50.44 3.95
C ARG A 5 35.88 49.10 3.23
N GLN A 6 36.85 48.27 3.61
CA GLN A 6 37.05 46.93 3.04
C GLN A 6 35.90 45.97 3.40
N CYS A 7 35.34 46.11 4.60
CA CYS A 7 34.18 45.33 5.02
C CYS A 7 32.93 45.74 4.22
N LEU A 8 32.72 47.04 4.01
CA LEU A 8 31.59 47.55 3.23
C LEU A 8 31.68 47.14 1.75
N THR A 9 32.86 47.21 1.13
CA THR A 9 33.04 46.75 -0.26
C THR A 9 32.83 45.25 -0.42
N MET A 10 33.29 44.42 0.53
CA MET A 10 33.01 42.98 0.53
C MET A 10 31.52 42.68 0.64
N VAL A 11 30.81 43.36 1.55
CA VAL A 11 29.36 43.18 1.71
C VAL A 11 28.62 43.59 0.44
N THR A 12 28.96 44.74 -0.16
CA THR A 12 28.35 45.15 -1.43
C THR A 12 28.64 44.19 -2.57
N ALA A 13 29.86 43.65 -2.67
CA ALA A 13 30.21 42.66 -3.69
C ALA A 13 29.45 41.35 -3.50
N LEU A 14 29.26 40.89 -2.25
CA LEU A 14 28.46 39.71 -1.94
C LEU A 14 26.98 39.90 -2.27
N ILE A 15 26.42 41.09 -2.01
CA ILE A 15 25.04 41.44 -2.36
C ILE A 15 24.87 41.48 -3.88
N LEU A 16 25.80 42.10 -4.62
CA LEU A 16 25.80 42.14 -6.08
C LEU A 16 25.91 40.74 -6.69
N LEU A 17 26.78 39.87 -6.16
CA LEU A 17 26.87 38.47 -6.59
C LEU A 17 25.58 37.68 -6.32
N HIS A 18 24.94 37.89 -5.17
CA HIS A 18 23.64 37.26 -4.86
C HIS A 18 22.52 37.78 -5.77
N ALA A 19 22.50 39.08 -6.08
CA ALA A 19 21.53 39.65 -7.00
C ALA A 19 21.73 39.10 -8.43
N LEU A 20 22.96 39.01 -8.92
CA LEU A 20 23.29 38.45 -10.24
C LEU A 20 22.91 36.96 -10.36
N SER A 21 23.11 36.17 -9.29
CA SER A 21 22.72 34.75 -9.29
C SER A 21 21.19 34.56 -9.23
N LEU A 22 20.46 35.42 -8.52
CA LEU A 22 19.00 35.46 -8.55
C LEU A 22 18.46 35.86 -9.93
N VAL A 23 19.06 36.86 -10.58
CA VAL A 23 18.66 37.29 -11.93
C VAL A 23 18.90 36.16 -12.95
N SER A 24 20.04 35.48 -12.89
CA SER A 24 20.33 34.35 -13.79
C SER A 24 19.33 33.18 -13.61
N SER A 25 19.02 32.81 -12.36
CA SER A 25 18.06 31.73 -12.07
C SER A 25 16.62 32.08 -12.47
N THR A 26 16.20 33.33 -12.26
CA THR A 26 14.87 33.82 -12.70
C THR A 26 14.74 33.89 -14.23
N VAL A 27 15.82 34.21 -14.96
CA VAL A 27 15.84 34.14 -16.42
C VAL A 27 15.75 32.69 -16.91
N MET A 28 16.49 31.77 -16.29
CA MET A 28 16.48 30.35 -16.67
C MET A 28 15.15 29.64 -16.39
N SER A 29 14.45 29.96 -15.30
CA SER A 29 13.12 29.39 -15.02
C SER A 29 12.03 30.00 -15.90
N ARG A 30 12.15 31.28 -16.27
CA ARG A 30 11.19 31.94 -17.17
C ARG A 30 11.24 31.38 -18.59
N ALA A 31 12.41 30.91 -19.04
CA ALA A 31 12.57 30.26 -20.34
C ALA A 31 11.81 28.91 -20.43
N ASP A 32 11.64 28.22 -19.30
CA ASP A 32 10.92 26.94 -19.24
C ASP A 32 9.40 27.12 -19.11
N ARG A 33 8.91 28.36 -18.97
CA ARG A 33 7.48 28.62 -18.74
C ARG A 33 6.64 28.27 -19.96
N ILE A 34 5.69 27.35 -19.79
CA ILE A 34 4.72 27.00 -20.81
C ILE A 34 3.66 28.09 -20.85
N THR A 35 3.46 28.73 -22.01
CA THR A 35 2.43 29.76 -22.18
C THR A 35 1.03 29.14 -22.25
N SER A 36 0.88 28.11 -23.09
CA SER A 36 -0.33 27.31 -23.20
C SER A 36 -0.02 26.01 -23.93
N LEU A 37 -0.54 24.89 -23.43
CA LEU A 37 -0.54 23.62 -24.15
C LEU A 37 -1.64 23.63 -25.23
N PRO A 38 -1.42 23.01 -26.41
CA PRO A 38 -2.43 22.92 -27.45
C PRO A 38 -3.73 22.26 -26.96
N GLY A 39 -4.86 22.95 -27.10
CA GLY A 39 -6.15 22.42 -26.66
C GLY A 39 -6.37 22.43 -25.15
N GLN A 40 -5.52 23.11 -24.36
CA GLN A 40 -5.76 23.27 -22.92
C GLN A 40 -6.92 24.22 -22.61
N PRO A 41 -7.70 23.96 -21.54
CA PRO A 41 -8.65 24.93 -21.02
C PRO A 41 -7.92 26.10 -20.37
N LYS A 42 -8.63 27.21 -20.15
CA LYS A 42 -8.08 28.34 -19.39
C LYS A 42 -7.80 27.91 -17.94
N VAL A 43 -6.58 28.15 -17.47
CA VAL A 43 -6.13 27.84 -16.11
C VAL A 43 -5.46 29.06 -15.46
N GLY A 44 -5.54 29.13 -14.13
CA GLY A 44 -4.94 30.21 -13.34
C GLY A 44 -3.55 29.90 -12.76
N PHE A 45 -3.09 28.65 -12.86
CA PHE A 45 -1.76 28.23 -12.39
C PHE A 45 -0.70 28.36 -13.48
N GLN A 46 0.56 28.47 -13.05
CA GLN A 46 1.69 28.44 -13.95
C GLN A 46 2.19 27.02 -14.15
N GLN A 47 2.78 26.79 -15.31
CA GLN A 47 3.36 25.51 -15.66
C GLN A 47 4.70 25.72 -16.38
N TYR A 48 5.63 24.81 -16.14
CA TYR A 48 7.00 24.89 -16.62
C TYR A 48 7.46 23.53 -17.10
N SER A 49 8.25 23.49 -18.14
CA SER A 49 8.92 22.28 -18.59
C SER A 49 10.23 22.60 -19.28
N GLY A 50 11.14 21.65 -19.16
CA GLY A 50 12.44 21.77 -19.78
C GLY A 50 13.39 20.70 -19.29
N TYR A 51 14.68 20.98 -19.41
CA TYR A 51 15.74 20.00 -19.19
C TYR A 51 16.69 20.43 -18.08
N VAL A 52 17.13 19.47 -17.28
CA VAL A 52 18.27 19.66 -16.36
C VAL A 52 19.36 18.69 -16.77
N SER A 53 20.52 19.21 -17.17
CA SER A 53 21.68 18.39 -17.50
C SER A 53 22.26 17.77 -16.23
N ILE A 54 22.30 16.45 -16.17
CA ILE A 54 22.87 15.67 -15.06
C ILE A 54 24.34 15.28 -15.33
N ASP A 55 24.74 15.21 -16.61
CA ASP A 55 26.12 15.02 -17.05
C ASP A 55 26.36 15.84 -18.33
N GLU A 56 27.22 16.86 -18.24
CA GLU A 56 27.53 17.74 -19.37
C GLU A 56 28.46 17.07 -20.38
N LYS A 57 29.33 16.15 -19.95
CA LYS A 57 30.27 15.46 -20.85
C LYS A 57 29.53 14.49 -21.76
N LYS A 58 28.63 13.70 -21.17
CA LYS A 58 27.78 12.73 -21.90
C LYS A 58 26.49 13.34 -22.43
N GLN A 59 26.30 14.66 -22.25
CA GLN A 59 25.09 15.42 -22.60
C GLN A 59 23.79 14.73 -22.15
N ARG A 60 23.80 14.16 -20.94
CA ARG A 60 22.65 13.51 -20.32
C ARG A 60 21.77 14.57 -19.67
N ALA A 61 20.49 14.61 -20.04
CA ALA A 61 19.53 15.56 -19.51
C ALA A 61 18.20 14.88 -19.18
N LEU A 62 17.67 15.19 -18.00
CA LEU A 62 16.34 14.74 -17.60
C LEU A 62 15.31 15.84 -17.86
N PHE A 63 14.19 15.44 -18.45
CA PHE A 63 13.03 16.26 -18.71
C PHE A 63 12.12 16.30 -17.48
N TYR A 64 11.54 17.47 -17.21
CA TYR A 64 10.56 17.64 -16.16
C TYR A 64 9.37 18.47 -16.63
N TYR A 65 8.25 18.27 -15.95
CA TYR A 65 7.07 19.13 -16.04
C TYR A 65 6.65 19.53 -14.62
N LEU A 66 6.57 20.83 -14.37
CA LEU A 66 6.07 21.41 -13.12
C LEU A 66 4.70 22.04 -13.40
N ALA A 67 3.66 21.56 -12.71
CA ALA A 67 2.38 22.24 -12.59
C ALA A 67 2.30 22.88 -11.20
N GLU A 68 2.28 24.21 -11.13
CA GLU A 68 2.13 24.90 -9.84
C GLU A 68 0.73 24.68 -9.26
N ALA A 69 0.62 24.88 -7.95
CA ALA A 69 -0.65 24.73 -7.27
C ALA A 69 -1.67 25.77 -7.76
N GLU A 70 -2.93 25.36 -7.94
CA GLU A 70 -3.98 26.25 -8.46
C GLU A 70 -4.23 27.45 -7.55
N ALA A 71 -4.19 27.21 -6.24
CA ALA A 71 -4.39 28.24 -5.23
C ALA A 71 -3.15 28.41 -4.37
N LYS A 72 -2.66 29.65 -4.29
CA LYS A 72 -1.56 30.08 -3.41
C LYS A 72 -0.32 29.17 -3.54
N PRO A 73 0.29 29.03 -4.74
CA PRO A 73 1.44 28.15 -4.97
C PRO A 73 2.63 28.47 -4.05
N ILE A 74 2.80 29.74 -3.68
CA ILE A 74 3.79 30.25 -2.70
C ILE A 74 3.47 29.82 -1.25
N SER A 75 2.43 29.06 -0.96
CA SER A 75 2.20 28.49 0.38
C SER A 75 2.20 26.97 0.40
N LYS A 76 2.04 26.35 -0.77
CA LYS A 76 1.86 24.90 -0.93
C LYS A 76 3.21 24.16 -0.96
N PRO A 77 3.23 22.86 -0.64
CA PRO A 77 4.42 22.02 -0.74
C PRO A 77 4.88 21.81 -2.19
N LEU A 78 6.09 21.29 -2.36
CA LEU A 78 6.58 20.70 -3.60
C LEU A 78 6.46 19.18 -3.50
N VAL A 79 5.83 18.56 -4.49
CA VAL A 79 5.67 17.10 -4.57
C VAL A 79 6.34 16.62 -5.83
N LEU A 80 7.39 15.80 -5.68
CA LEU A 80 8.01 15.08 -6.79
C LEU A 80 7.20 13.81 -7.05
N TRP A 81 6.81 13.59 -8.30
CA TRP A 81 6.13 12.38 -8.77
C TRP A 81 7.03 11.57 -9.70
N LEU A 82 7.16 10.28 -9.41
CA LEU A 82 7.93 9.30 -10.18
C LEU A 82 7.04 8.10 -10.56
N ASN A 83 6.86 7.85 -11.85
CA ASN A 83 6.35 6.55 -12.29
C ASN A 83 7.46 5.49 -12.29
N GLY A 84 7.05 4.23 -12.32
CA GLY A 84 7.92 3.06 -12.29
C GLY A 84 8.28 2.52 -13.69
N GLY A 85 7.92 1.25 -13.93
CA GLY A 85 8.24 0.50 -15.14
C GLY A 85 9.10 -0.72 -14.83
N PRO A 86 10.44 -0.59 -14.67
CA PRO A 86 11.26 0.62 -14.78
C PRO A 86 11.23 1.25 -16.17
N GLY A 87 11.49 2.55 -16.28
CA GLY A 87 11.60 3.23 -17.56
C GLY A 87 10.30 3.84 -18.13
N CYS A 88 9.24 3.97 -17.33
CA CYS A 88 7.99 4.59 -17.75
C CYS A 88 7.91 6.06 -17.34
N SER A 89 7.24 6.86 -18.17
CA SER A 89 7.21 8.31 -18.09
C SER A 89 6.27 8.82 -17.00
N SER A 90 6.81 9.67 -16.12
CA SER A 90 6.05 10.46 -15.16
C SER A 90 5.19 11.56 -15.80
N LEU A 91 5.56 12.02 -17.00
CA LEU A 91 4.73 12.96 -17.76
C LEU A 91 3.51 12.24 -18.31
N GLY A 92 3.72 11.16 -19.04
CA GLY A 92 2.65 10.41 -19.69
C GLY A 92 1.66 9.82 -18.69
N VAL A 93 2.14 8.94 -17.82
CA VAL A 93 1.28 8.21 -16.90
C VAL A 93 0.83 9.14 -15.76
N GLY A 94 1.76 9.67 -14.97
CA GLY A 94 1.46 10.53 -13.83
C GLY A 94 0.68 11.80 -14.18
N ALA A 95 1.23 12.65 -15.07
CA ALA A 95 0.65 13.96 -15.32
C ALA A 95 -0.57 13.95 -16.24
N PHE A 96 -0.65 13.02 -17.21
CA PHE A 96 -1.71 12.99 -18.22
C PHE A 96 -2.71 11.83 -18.08
N SER A 97 -2.37 10.76 -17.34
CA SER A 97 -3.25 9.60 -17.11
C SER A 97 -3.63 9.36 -15.65
N GLU A 98 -3.07 10.11 -14.70
CA GLU A 98 -3.33 9.90 -13.27
C GLU A 98 -3.75 11.20 -12.57
N ASN A 99 -2.79 11.92 -11.97
CA ASN A 99 -3.06 12.95 -10.96
C ASN A 99 -2.68 14.37 -11.40
N GLY A 100 -2.19 14.54 -12.62
CA GLY A 100 -1.92 15.88 -13.16
C GLY A 100 -3.18 16.64 -13.57
N PRO A 101 -3.02 17.91 -13.98
CA PRO A 101 -4.13 18.86 -14.11
C PRO A 101 -5.03 18.60 -15.32
N PHE A 102 -4.58 17.79 -16.27
CA PHE A 102 -5.25 17.59 -17.54
C PHE A 102 -5.28 16.11 -17.93
N ARG A 103 -6.34 15.71 -18.65
CA ARG A 103 -6.42 14.46 -19.39
C ARG A 103 -6.57 14.76 -20.88
N PRO A 104 -5.88 14.05 -21.78
CA PRO A 104 -6.20 14.11 -23.21
C PRO A 104 -7.64 13.63 -23.45
N LYS A 105 -8.27 14.18 -24.49
CA LYS A 105 -9.51 13.67 -25.08
C LYS A 105 -9.53 13.98 -26.56
N GLY A 106 -9.18 13.01 -27.40
CA GLY A 106 -8.90 13.23 -28.81
C GLY A 106 -7.79 14.28 -29.03
N SER A 107 -8.13 15.44 -29.58
CA SER A 107 -7.17 16.52 -29.90
C SER A 107 -7.13 17.67 -28.87
N VAL A 108 -7.94 17.59 -27.80
CA VAL A 108 -8.03 18.62 -26.74
C VAL A 108 -7.59 18.05 -25.40
N LEU A 109 -7.39 18.93 -24.42
CA LEU A 109 -7.20 18.56 -23.02
C LEU A 109 -8.46 18.92 -22.22
N VAL A 110 -8.89 18.01 -21.35
CA VAL A 110 -9.94 18.24 -20.36
C VAL A 110 -9.32 18.39 -18.97
N ARG A 111 -9.92 19.21 -18.11
CA ARG A 111 -9.42 19.42 -16.74
C ARG A 111 -9.68 18.19 -15.88
N ASN A 112 -8.68 17.78 -15.11
CA ASN A 112 -8.84 16.76 -14.08
C ASN A 112 -9.36 17.41 -12.79
N GLN A 113 -10.59 17.09 -12.39
CA GLN A 113 -11.21 17.66 -11.18
C GLN A 113 -10.56 17.16 -9.88
N HIS A 114 -9.81 16.07 -9.94
CA HIS A 114 -9.12 15.45 -8.80
C HIS A 114 -7.60 15.60 -8.89
N SER A 115 -7.11 16.63 -9.59
CA SER A 115 -5.68 16.84 -9.72
C SER A 115 -5.02 17.15 -8.38
N TRP A 116 -3.86 16.55 -8.16
CA TRP A 116 -3.04 16.82 -6.97
C TRP A 116 -2.49 18.25 -6.94
N ASN A 117 -2.46 18.96 -8.07
CA ASN A 117 -2.05 20.36 -8.08
C ASN A 117 -3.09 21.30 -7.42
N HIS A 118 -4.22 20.80 -6.95
CA HIS A 118 -5.09 21.56 -6.05
C HIS A 118 -4.40 21.81 -4.69
N GLU A 119 -3.55 20.88 -4.24
CA GLU A 119 -2.95 20.89 -2.91
C GLU A 119 -1.42 21.02 -2.91
N ALA A 120 -0.77 20.89 -4.06
CA ALA A 120 0.69 20.92 -4.16
C ALA A 120 1.20 21.55 -5.47
N ASN A 121 2.46 21.96 -5.47
CA ASN A 121 3.19 22.17 -6.72
C ASN A 121 3.73 20.82 -7.17
N MET A 122 3.23 20.31 -8.29
CA MET A 122 3.50 18.95 -8.77
C MET A 122 4.65 18.95 -9.77
N LEU A 123 5.75 18.28 -9.43
CA LEU A 123 6.94 18.12 -10.26
C LEU A 123 7.00 16.68 -10.78
N TYR A 124 6.71 16.48 -12.06
CA TYR A 124 6.80 15.20 -12.75
C TYR A 124 8.18 15.09 -13.41
N LEU A 125 8.94 14.06 -13.06
CA LEU A 125 10.30 13.84 -13.58
C LEU A 125 10.35 12.58 -14.45
N GLU A 126 10.73 12.72 -15.71
CA GLU A 126 10.99 11.57 -16.58
C GLU A 126 12.40 11.03 -16.29
N THR A 127 12.48 9.89 -15.62
CA THR A 127 13.72 9.24 -15.19
C THR A 127 13.57 7.72 -15.29
N PRO A 128 14.63 6.95 -15.57
CA PRO A 128 16.02 7.36 -15.88
C PRO A 128 16.20 8.05 -17.24
N VAL A 129 17.46 8.33 -17.59
CA VAL A 129 17.82 8.86 -18.91
C VAL A 129 17.30 7.92 -20.02
N GLY A 130 16.74 8.48 -21.09
CA GLY A 130 16.09 7.70 -22.16
C GLY A 130 14.58 7.50 -21.98
N VAL A 131 14.01 7.85 -20.81
CA VAL A 131 12.56 7.82 -20.59
C VAL A 131 11.88 9.03 -21.18
N GLY A 132 10.87 8.81 -22.02
CA GLY A 132 10.06 9.87 -22.61
C GLY A 132 10.88 10.88 -23.40
N PHE A 133 10.95 12.13 -22.91
CA PHE A 133 11.76 13.19 -23.50
C PHE A 133 13.16 13.30 -22.89
N SER A 134 13.46 12.64 -21.78
CA SER A 134 14.81 12.57 -21.20
C SER A 134 15.76 11.82 -22.13
N TYR A 135 16.96 12.35 -22.33
CA TYR A 135 17.87 11.84 -23.36
C TYR A 135 19.35 11.99 -23.00
N ALA A 136 20.17 11.28 -23.76
CA ALA A 136 21.62 11.44 -23.89
C ALA A 136 22.00 11.52 -25.38
N THR A 137 23.13 12.13 -25.71
CA THR A 137 23.63 12.13 -27.10
C THR A 137 24.37 10.85 -27.45
N GLU A 138 25.01 10.21 -26.46
CA GLU A 138 25.73 8.95 -26.62
C GLU A 138 24.81 7.77 -26.26
N SER A 139 24.66 6.81 -27.18
CA SER A 139 23.80 5.64 -26.97
C SER A 139 24.24 4.77 -25.80
N SER A 140 25.55 4.71 -25.53
CA SER A 140 26.12 4.00 -24.38
C SER A 140 25.68 4.55 -23.02
N SER A 141 25.07 5.75 -22.98
CA SER A 141 24.49 6.30 -21.75
C SER A 141 23.17 5.63 -21.36
N TYR A 142 22.60 4.78 -22.22
CA TYR A 142 21.39 4.02 -21.96
C TYR A 142 21.68 2.57 -21.53
N GLU A 143 22.95 2.14 -21.58
CA GLU A 143 23.40 0.78 -21.24
C GLU A 143 23.74 0.65 -19.76
N GLY A 144 23.36 -0.50 -19.16
CA GLY A 144 23.65 -0.82 -17.76
C GLY A 144 23.10 0.20 -16.76
N VAL A 145 21.97 0.84 -17.09
CA VAL A 145 21.28 1.75 -16.17
C VAL A 145 20.66 0.92 -15.05
N ASN A 146 20.78 1.38 -13.81
CA ASN A 146 20.32 0.63 -12.64
C ASN A 146 19.79 1.56 -11.56
N ASP A 147 19.26 1.01 -10.47
CA ASP A 147 18.63 1.73 -9.38
C ASP A 147 19.56 2.77 -8.76
N LYS A 148 20.82 2.37 -8.55
CA LYS A 148 21.84 3.21 -7.92
C LYS A 148 22.22 4.40 -8.80
N ILE A 149 22.33 4.20 -10.11
CA ILE A 149 22.58 5.28 -11.08
C ILE A 149 21.37 6.22 -11.09
N THR A 150 20.16 5.67 -11.21
CA THR A 150 18.91 6.43 -11.25
C THR A 150 18.72 7.29 -10.01
N ALA A 151 18.94 6.74 -8.81
CA ALA A 151 18.82 7.50 -7.55
C ALA A 151 19.83 8.66 -7.46
N LYS A 152 21.07 8.45 -7.94
CA LYS A 152 22.11 9.50 -7.97
C LYS A 152 21.77 10.60 -8.97
N ASP A 153 21.33 10.21 -10.17
CA ASP A 153 20.97 11.16 -11.21
C ASP A 153 19.77 12.01 -10.79
N ASN A 154 18.78 11.42 -10.13
CA ASN A 154 17.64 12.14 -9.54
C ASN A 154 18.08 13.13 -8.45
N LEU A 155 19.07 12.77 -7.62
CA LEU A 155 19.64 13.68 -6.63
C LEU A 155 20.33 14.87 -7.31
N VAL A 156 21.15 14.62 -8.34
CA VAL A 156 21.84 15.67 -9.12
C VAL A 156 20.84 16.56 -9.85
N PHE A 157 19.79 15.96 -10.42
CA PHE A 157 18.68 16.68 -11.03
C PHE A 157 18.09 17.68 -10.05
N LEU A 158 17.69 17.26 -8.85
CA LEU A 158 17.08 18.15 -7.87
C LEU A 158 18.05 19.23 -7.38
N GLN A 159 19.32 18.90 -7.16
CA GLN A 159 20.35 19.89 -6.81
C GLN A 159 20.45 21.01 -7.84
N LYS A 160 20.44 20.66 -9.13
CA LYS A 160 20.51 21.64 -10.22
C LYS A 160 19.17 22.32 -10.46
N TRP A 161 18.06 21.60 -10.31
CA TRP A 161 16.70 22.12 -10.47
C TRP A 161 16.39 23.22 -9.44
N PHE A 162 16.74 23.02 -8.17
CA PHE A 162 16.58 24.05 -7.14
C PHE A 162 17.40 25.32 -7.40
N LYS A 163 18.52 25.24 -8.14
CA LYS A 163 19.24 26.44 -8.58
C LYS A 163 18.47 27.23 -9.64
N ARG A 164 17.67 26.54 -10.47
CA ARG A 164 16.79 27.17 -11.47
C ARG A 164 15.51 27.70 -10.83
N PHE A 165 15.00 27.00 -9.82
CA PHE A 165 13.77 27.31 -9.10
C PHE A 165 14.04 27.57 -7.59
N PRO A 166 14.81 28.62 -7.25
CA PRO A 166 15.25 28.88 -5.87
C PRO A 166 14.08 29.18 -4.91
N GLN A 167 12.93 29.61 -5.42
CA GLN A 167 11.72 29.83 -4.61
C GLN A 167 11.18 28.56 -3.93
N TYR A 168 11.68 27.38 -4.34
CA TYR A 168 11.29 26.09 -3.76
C TYR A 168 12.27 25.54 -2.70
N LEU A 169 13.46 26.13 -2.51
CA LEU A 169 14.52 25.58 -1.65
C LEU A 169 14.09 25.25 -0.21
N ASN A 170 13.24 26.08 0.38
CA ASN A 170 12.77 25.91 1.77
C ASN A 170 11.37 25.27 1.88
N ARG A 171 10.79 24.84 0.76
CA ARG A 171 9.45 24.25 0.73
C ARG A 171 9.43 22.89 1.38
N SER A 172 8.34 22.56 2.06
CA SER A 172 8.04 21.17 2.39
C SER A 172 8.09 20.33 1.11
N LEU A 173 9.01 19.37 1.07
CA LEU A 173 9.25 18.48 -0.06
C LEU A 173 8.69 17.09 0.26
N PHE A 174 7.86 16.55 -0.62
CA PHE A 174 7.45 15.15 -0.60
C PHE A 174 7.93 14.45 -1.86
N ILE A 175 8.30 13.17 -1.72
CA ILE A 175 8.65 12.32 -2.86
C ILE A 175 7.58 11.24 -2.96
N THR A 176 6.95 11.15 -4.10
CA THR A 176 5.82 10.27 -4.35
C THR A 176 6.06 9.47 -5.63
N GLY A 177 5.48 8.29 -5.71
CA GLY A 177 5.57 7.50 -6.93
C GLY A 177 4.80 6.19 -6.84
N GLU A 178 4.70 5.54 -7.99
CA GLU A 178 3.94 4.30 -8.17
C GLU A 178 4.78 3.13 -8.72
N SER A 179 4.37 1.89 -8.39
CA SER A 179 4.88 0.66 -9.00
C SER A 179 6.38 0.48 -8.71
N TYR A 180 7.23 0.39 -9.73
CA TYR A 180 8.68 0.32 -9.58
C TYR A 180 9.29 1.56 -8.90
N ALA A 181 8.56 2.67 -8.77
CA ALA A 181 9.00 3.78 -7.94
C ALA A 181 9.10 3.42 -6.44
N GLY A 182 8.57 2.25 -6.02
CA GLY A 182 8.93 1.61 -4.75
C GLY A 182 10.43 1.33 -4.59
N HIS A 183 11.19 1.24 -5.69
CA HIS A 183 12.64 1.24 -5.70
C HIS A 183 13.22 2.66 -5.72
N TYR A 184 12.72 3.52 -6.62
CA TYR A 184 13.28 4.86 -6.84
C TYR A 184 13.13 5.79 -5.62
N VAL A 185 11.93 5.87 -5.05
CA VAL A 185 11.57 6.84 -4.02
C VAL A 185 12.36 6.60 -2.73
N PRO A 186 12.42 5.37 -2.15
CA PRO A 186 13.17 5.14 -0.93
C PRO A 186 14.68 5.37 -1.11
N GLN A 187 15.25 4.95 -2.24
CA GLN A 187 16.68 5.12 -2.52
C GLN A 187 17.05 6.60 -2.68
N LEU A 188 16.24 7.38 -3.41
CA LEU A 188 16.42 8.82 -3.52
C LEU A 188 16.29 9.52 -2.16
N ALA A 189 15.26 9.20 -1.38
CA ALA A 189 15.06 9.75 -0.05
C ALA A 189 16.26 9.46 0.89
N GLN A 190 16.81 8.25 0.83
CA GLN A 190 17.99 7.88 1.59
C GLN A 190 19.20 8.73 1.20
N LEU A 191 19.44 8.94 -0.10
CA LEU A 191 20.52 9.81 -0.58
C LEU A 191 20.32 11.27 -0.16
N MET A 192 19.09 11.78 -0.19
CA MET A 192 18.79 13.14 0.29
C MET A 192 19.10 13.32 1.76
N ILE A 193 18.71 12.38 2.62
CA ILE A 193 19.02 12.43 4.05
C ILE A 193 20.54 12.43 4.27
N GLN A 194 21.27 11.57 3.55
CA GLN A 194 22.73 11.53 3.62
C GLN A 194 23.37 12.84 3.16
N TYR A 195 22.89 13.42 2.06
CA TYR A 195 23.37 14.69 1.53
C TYR A 195 23.10 15.86 2.49
N ASN A 196 21.93 15.85 3.13
CA ASN A 196 21.53 16.86 4.10
C ASN A 196 22.37 16.90 5.37
N LYS A 197 23.09 15.81 5.71
CA LYS A 197 24.06 15.83 6.83
C LYS A 197 25.16 16.87 6.66
N LYS A 198 25.44 17.31 5.42
CA LYS A 198 26.49 18.30 5.11
C LYS A 198 25.95 19.59 4.49
N HIS A 199 24.90 19.50 3.67
CA HIS A 199 24.49 20.62 2.81
C HIS A 199 23.12 21.22 3.15
N HIS A 200 22.29 20.54 3.96
CA HIS A 200 20.95 20.99 4.36
C HIS A 200 20.08 21.53 3.21
N LEU A 201 20.11 20.89 2.04
CA LEU A 201 19.43 21.38 0.84
C LEU A 201 17.95 21.00 0.80
N PHE A 202 17.58 19.82 1.27
CA PHE A 202 16.23 19.26 1.08
C PHE A 202 15.39 19.37 2.35
N ASN A 203 14.25 20.05 2.31
CA ASN A 203 13.29 20.03 3.42
C ASN A 203 12.28 18.87 3.26
N LEU A 204 12.79 17.63 3.27
CA LEU A 204 12.00 16.40 3.09
C LEU A 204 11.04 16.20 4.27
N LYS A 205 9.74 16.13 3.98
CA LYS A 205 8.66 15.96 4.98
C LYS A 205 7.99 14.59 4.96
N GLY A 206 8.18 13.81 3.90
CA GLY A 206 7.63 12.45 3.83
C GLY A 206 7.75 11.85 2.43
N ILE A 207 7.43 10.57 2.34
CA ILE A 207 7.28 9.87 1.07
C ILE A 207 5.92 9.18 0.99
N ALA A 208 5.38 9.03 -0.22
CA ALA A 208 4.17 8.24 -0.47
C ALA A 208 4.40 7.26 -1.64
N LEU A 209 3.96 6.02 -1.46
CA LEU A 209 4.23 4.91 -2.38
C LEU A 209 2.89 4.25 -2.77
N GLY A 210 2.47 4.47 -4.00
CA GLY A 210 1.26 3.87 -4.58
C GLY A 210 1.58 2.52 -5.21
N ASN A 211 0.82 1.48 -4.84
CA ASN A 211 0.96 0.13 -5.40
C ASN A 211 2.45 -0.32 -5.61
N PRO A 212 3.35 -0.13 -4.62
CA PRO A 212 4.78 -0.22 -4.88
C PRO A 212 5.29 -1.66 -4.92
N VAL A 213 6.38 -1.88 -5.65
CA VAL A 213 7.27 -3.03 -5.47
C VAL A 213 8.29 -2.68 -4.39
N LEU A 214 8.29 -3.42 -3.28
CA LEU A 214 9.19 -3.21 -2.13
C LEU A 214 9.93 -4.49 -1.72
N GLU A 215 9.28 -5.63 -1.90
CA GLU A 215 9.86 -6.95 -1.65
C GLU A 215 9.44 -7.88 -2.79
N PHE A 216 10.37 -8.14 -3.71
CA PHE A 216 10.22 -8.98 -4.88
C PHE A 216 9.45 -10.29 -4.63
N SER A 217 9.91 -11.12 -3.69
CA SER A 217 9.33 -12.45 -3.53
C SER A 217 7.90 -12.37 -3.01
N THR A 218 7.68 -11.52 -2.01
CA THR A 218 6.36 -11.34 -1.38
C THR A 218 5.37 -10.68 -2.35
N ASP A 219 5.75 -9.56 -2.96
CA ASP A 219 4.87 -8.79 -3.82
C ASP A 219 4.48 -9.57 -5.08
N PHE A 220 5.44 -10.26 -5.72
CA PHE A 220 5.16 -11.02 -6.94
C PHE A 220 4.36 -12.30 -6.67
N ASN A 221 4.68 -13.04 -5.61
CA ASN A 221 3.98 -14.30 -5.34
C ASN A 221 2.55 -14.11 -4.84
N SER A 222 2.22 -12.94 -4.26
CA SER A 222 0.85 -12.59 -3.87
C SER A 222 -0.16 -12.63 -5.04
N ARG A 223 0.33 -12.52 -6.29
CA ARG A 223 -0.49 -12.57 -7.49
C ARG A 223 -1.27 -13.88 -7.65
N ALA A 224 -0.68 -15.00 -7.24
CA ALA A 224 -1.33 -16.30 -7.35
C ALA A 224 -2.60 -16.35 -6.49
N GLU A 225 -2.49 -15.95 -5.23
CA GLU A 225 -3.61 -15.89 -4.28
C GLU A 225 -4.64 -14.84 -4.71
N TYR A 226 -4.19 -13.69 -5.22
CA TYR A 226 -5.08 -12.66 -5.75
C TYR A 226 -5.92 -13.17 -6.93
N PHE A 227 -5.30 -13.76 -7.95
CA PHE A 227 -6.03 -14.30 -9.10
C PHE A 227 -7.00 -15.42 -8.71
N TRP A 228 -6.58 -16.31 -7.81
CA TRP A 228 -7.42 -17.42 -7.35
C TRP A 228 -8.63 -16.93 -6.54
N SER A 229 -8.41 -16.05 -5.56
CA SER A 229 -9.49 -15.51 -4.71
C SER A 229 -10.50 -14.65 -5.49
N HIS A 230 -10.11 -14.09 -6.63
CA HIS A 230 -10.98 -13.32 -7.52
C HIS A 230 -11.61 -14.16 -8.64
N GLY A 231 -11.42 -15.48 -8.62
CA GLY A 231 -12.02 -16.40 -9.60
C GLY A 231 -11.43 -16.29 -11.01
N LEU A 232 -10.24 -15.70 -11.14
CA LEU A 232 -9.54 -15.56 -12.43
C LEU A 232 -8.75 -16.81 -12.82
N ILE A 233 -8.41 -17.64 -11.84
CA ILE A 233 -7.76 -18.93 -12.08
C ILE A 233 -8.40 -20.04 -11.25
N SER A 234 -8.33 -21.26 -11.76
CA SER A 234 -8.88 -22.48 -11.17
C SER A 234 -8.01 -23.02 -10.03
N ASP A 235 -8.58 -23.88 -9.17
CA ASP A 235 -7.84 -24.56 -8.10
C ASP A 235 -6.59 -25.33 -8.58
N PRO A 236 -6.65 -26.12 -9.69
CA PRO A 236 -5.45 -26.77 -10.23
C PRO A 236 -4.38 -25.76 -10.65
N THR A 237 -4.78 -24.69 -11.33
CA THR A 237 -3.85 -23.64 -11.81
C THR A 237 -3.22 -22.90 -10.65
N TYR A 238 -3.99 -22.58 -9.60
CA TYR A 238 -3.44 -22.01 -8.37
C TYR A 238 -2.39 -22.91 -7.72
N ARG A 239 -2.69 -24.22 -7.55
CA ARG A 239 -1.71 -25.19 -7.00
C ARG A 239 -0.44 -25.27 -7.84
N MET A 240 -0.57 -25.26 -9.16
CA MET A 240 0.59 -25.24 -10.06
C MET A 240 1.40 -23.95 -9.92
N PHE A 241 0.71 -22.81 -9.84
CA PHE A 241 1.29 -21.48 -9.73
C PHE A 241 1.98 -21.25 -8.38
N THR A 242 1.57 -21.92 -7.31
CA THR A 242 2.26 -21.82 -6.01
C THR A 242 3.33 -22.90 -5.79
N SER A 243 3.18 -24.08 -6.38
CA SER A 243 3.99 -25.26 -6.03
C SER A 243 5.08 -25.61 -7.04
N TYR A 244 4.84 -25.40 -8.34
CA TYR A 244 5.80 -25.78 -9.39
C TYR A 244 6.64 -24.59 -9.88
N CYS A 245 5.99 -23.46 -10.15
CA CYS A 245 6.67 -22.22 -10.48
C CYS A 245 5.88 -21.02 -9.98
N ASN A 246 6.37 -20.41 -8.90
CA ASN A 246 5.82 -19.17 -8.39
C ASN A 246 6.21 -17.97 -9.26
N TYR A 247 5.47 -16.88 -9.13
CA TYR A 247 5.60 -15.76 -10.04
C TYR A 247 6.96 -15.06 -9.94
N SER A 248 7.51 -14.95 -8.72
CA SER A 248 8.85 -14.37 -8.54
C SER A 248 9.91 -15.20 -9.25
N ARG A 249 9.85 -16.53 -9.17
CA ARG A 249 10.76 -17.43 -9.91
C ARG A 249 10.63 -17.24 -11.42
N PHE A 250 9.41 -17.21 -11.95
CA PHE A 250 9.20 -16.98 -13.38
C PHE A 250 9.83 -15.67 -13.84
N VAL A 251 9.59 -14.57 -13.12
CA VAL A 251 10.13 -13.25 -13.47
C VAL A 251 11.66 -13.22 -13.38
N SER A 252 12.21 -13.87 -12.36
CA SER A 252 13.66 -14.06 -12.15
C SER A 252 14.31 -14.83 -13.32
N GLU A 253 13.71 -15.94 -13.75
CA GLU A 253 14.17 -16.73 -14.90
C GLU A 253 14.02 -15.95 -16.22
N TYR A 254 12.90 -15.20 -16.38
CA TYR A 254 12.61 -14.39 -17.56
C TYR A 254 13.64 -13.28 -17.76
N TYR A 255 13.99 -12.53 -16.71
CA TYR A 255 15.00 -11.48 -16.79
C TYR A 255 16.42 -12.00 -17.01
N ARG A 256 16.71 -13.26 -16.65
CA ARG A 256 17.99 -13.92 -16.98
C ARG A 256 18.02 -14.50 -18.39
N GLY A 257 16.89 -14.51 -19.11
CA GLY A 257 16.77 -15.09 -20.45
C GLY A 257 16.75 -16.62 -20.47
N ASP A 258 16.50 -17.28 -19.34
CA ASP A 258 16.54 -18.74 -19.20
C ASP A 258 15.29 -19.27 -18.46
N VAL A 259 14.13 -19.15 -19.12
CA VAL A 259 12.85 -19.62 -18.57
C VAL A 259 12.76 -21.14 -18.66
N SER A 260 12.61 -21.79 -17.51
CA SER A 260 12.45 -23.23 -17.43
C SER A 260 11.15 -23.69 -18.11
N SER A 261 11.18 -24.89 -18.69
CA SER A 261 10.00 -25.49 -19.33
C SER A 261 8.82 -25.64 -18.38
N VAL A 262 9.08 -25.83 -17.09
CA VAL A 262 8.07 -25.89 -16.03
C VAL A 262 7.41 -24.52 -15.85
N CYS A 263 8.20 -23.46 -15.66
CA CYS A 263 7.67 -22.11 -15.50
C CYS A 263 6.90 -21.62 -16.73
N SER A 264 7.40 -21.93 -17.93
CA SER A 264 6.70 -21.62 -19.18
C SER A 264 5.31 -22.26 -19.25
N LYS A 265 5.18 -23.55 -18.88
CA LYS A 265 3.88 -24.25 -18.85
C LYS A 265 2.94 -23.67 -17.81
N VAL A 266 3.42 -23.40 -16.60
CA VAL A 266 2.61 -22.81 -15.52
C VAL A 266 2.08 -21.45 -15.94
N MET A 267 2.95 -20.56 -16.45
CA MET A 267 2.53 -19.22 -16.87
C MET A 267 1.65 -19.22 -18.11
N SER A 268 1.82 -20.19 -19.01
CA SER A 268 0.90 -20.40 -20.14
C SER A 268 -0.51 -20.75 -19.66
N GLN A 269 -0.65 -21.64 -18.67
CA GLN A 269 -1.95 -21.98 -18.08
C GLN A 269 -2.57 -20.77 -17.39
N VAL A 270 -1.80 -20.05 -16.57
CA VAL A 270 -2.27 -18.81 -15.90
C VAL A 270 -2.75 -17.80 -16.95
N SER A 271 -1.97 -17.56 -18.00
CA SER A 271 -2.32 -16.60 -19.05
C SER A 271 -3.55 -17.03 -19.86
N THR A 272 -3.78 -18.34 -20.01
CA THR A 272 -4.95 -18.87 -20.70
C THR A 272 -6.23 -18.60 -19.91
N GLU A 273 -6.18 -18.83 -18.59
CA GLU A 273 -7.33 -18.60 -17.70
C GLU A 273 -7.60 -17.12 -17.46
N THR A 274 -6.57 -16.30 -17.24
CA THR A 274 -6.75 -14.85 -17.09
C THR A 274 -7.15 -14.19 -18.41
N SER A 275 -6.83 -14.80 -19.55
CA SER A 275 -7.13 -14.27 -20.89
C SER A 275 -6.47 -12.90 -21.18
N ARG A 276 -6.60 -12.45 -22.43
CA ARG A 276 -6.21 -11.10 -22.87
C ARG A 276 -7.28 -10.03 -22.60
N PHE A 277 -8.45 -10.45 -22.12
CA PHE A 277 -9.60 -9.59 -21.85
C PHE A 277 -9.71 -9.16 -20.39
N VAL A 278 -8.75 -9.56 -19.55
CA VAL A 278 -8.62 -9.08 -18.17
C VAL A 278 -7.42 -8.16 -18.12
N ASP A 279 -7.64 -6.92 -17.67
CA ASP A 279 -6.56 -6.02 -17.34
C ASP A 279 -5.87 -6.50 -16.05
N LYS A 280 -4.55 -6.64 -16.11
CA LYS A 280 -3.73 -7.11 -14.98
C LYS A 280 -3.47 -6.01 -13.96
N TYR A 281 -3.67 -4.75 -14.32
CA TYR A 281 -3.56 -3.60 -13.42
C TYR A 281 -4.88 -3.31 -12.69
N ASP A 282 -6.02 -3.54 -13.34
CA ASP A 282 -7.34 -3.50 -12.71
C ASP A 282 -8.27 -4.59 -13.30
N VAL A 283 -8.38 -5.70 -12.57
CA VAL A 283 -9.16 -6.88 -13.00
C VAL A 283 -10.67 -6.64 -13.09
N THR A 284 -11.15 -5.48 -12.65
CA THR A 284 -12.56 -5.08 -12.70
C THR A 284 -12.90 -4.18 -13.89
N LEU A 285 -11.89 -3.62 -14.56
CA LEU A 285 -12.08 -2.78 -15.74
C LEU A 285 -12.13 -3.61 -17.03
N ASP A 286 -12.85 -3.09 -18.04
CA ASP A 286 -12.76 -3.63 -19.41
C ASP A 286 -11.40 -3.25 -20.01
N VAL A 287 -10.93 -4.03 -20.99
CA VAL A 287 -9.69 -3.72 -21.71
C VAL A 287 -9.94 -2.68 -22.80
N CYS A 288 -8.96 -1.83 -23.13
CA CYS A 288 -9.05 -0.99 -24.32
C CYS A 288 -9.07 -1.88 -25.57
N ILE A 289 -10.21 -1.93 -26.26
CA ILE A 289 -10.39 -2.72 -27.48
C ILE A 289 -10.17 -1.80 -28.70
N PRO A 290 -9.25 -2.11 -29.63
CA PRO A 290 -9.09 -1.35 -30.87
C PRO A 290 -10.42 -1.21 -31.62
N SER A 291 -10.65 -0.05 -32.23
CA SER A 291 -11.91 0.33 -32.89
C SER A 291 -12.45 -0.69 -33.91
N VAL A 292 -11.60 -1.52 -34.51
CA VAL A 292 -11.98 -2.60 -35.44
C VAL A 292 -12.72 -3.76 -34.76
N LEU A 293 -12.45 -4.04 -33.48
CA LEU A 293 -13.13 -5.07 -32.69
C LEU A 293 -14.35 -4.53 -31.91
N SER A 294 -14.48 -3.21 -31.77
CA SER A 294 -15.64 -2.56 -31.13
C SER A 294 -16.94 -2.72 -31.93
N GLN A 295 -16.84 -2.89 -33.26
CA GLN A 295 -17.99 -3.07 -34.16
C GLN A 295 -18.83 -4.33 -33.86
N SER A 296 -18.32 -5.30 -33.10
CA SER A 296 -19.07 -6.50 -32.70
C SER A 296 -19.79 -6.39 -31.35
N LYS A 297 -19.59 -5.31 -30.57
CA LYS A 297 -20.20 -5.12 -29.22
C LYS A 297 -21.47 -4.24 -29.22
N VAL A 298 -22.09 -3.93 -30.36
CA VAL A 298 -23.37 -3.18 -30.39
C VAL A 298 -24.55 -4.12 -30.10
N VAL A 299 -24.69 -4.55 -28.84
CA VAL A 299 -25.95 -5.08 -28.31
C VAL A 299 -26.12 -4.58 -26.87
N SER A 300 -27.09 -3.68 -26.71
CA SER A 300 -27.68 -3.12 -25.47
C SER A 300 -26.99 -1.91 -24.82
N PRO A 301 -27.65 -0.72 -24.85
CA PRO A 301 -27.23 0.44 -24.09
C PRO A 301 -27.80 0.36 -22.67
N GLN A 302 -26.94 0.35 -21.64
CA GLN A 302 -27.33 0.76 -20.29
C GLN A 302 -26.43 1.89 -19.83
N GLN A 303 -27.08 3.01 -19.48
CA GLN A 303 -26.48 4.18 -18.84
C GLN A 303 -26.14 3.84 -17.39
N VAL A 304 -24.86 3.87 -16.99
CA VAL A 304 -24.44 3.95 -15.58
C VAL A 304 -23.07 4.65 -15.49
N GLY A 305 -23.00 5.73 -14.68
CA GLY A 305 -21.77 6.24 -14.03
C GLY A 305 -20.69 6.92 -14.89
N GLU A 306 -19.77 7.64 -14.24
CA GLU A 306 -18.55 8.15 -14.87
C GLU A 306 -17.80 7.00 -15.55
N THR A 307 -17.79 6.98 -16.88
CA THR A 307 -17.06 5.98 -17.65
C THR A 307 -15.57 6.20 -17.46
N VAL A 308 -14.90 5.32 -16.73
CA VAL A 308 -13.44 5.27 -16.65
C VAL A 308 -12.89 5.07 -18.06
N ASP A 309 -12.06 6.01 -18.53
CA ASP A 309 -11.47 5.94 -19.86
C ASP A 309 -10.33 4.92 -19.91
N VAL A 310 -10.67 3.73 -20.39
CA VAL A 310 -9.73 2.60 -20.54
C VAL A 310 -8.67 2.84 -21.62
N CYS A 311 -8.83 3.84 -22.49
CA CYS A 311 -7.93 4.13 -23.61
C CYS A 311 -7.11 5.43 -23.42
N VAL A 312 -7.08 5.99 -22.20
CA VAL A 312 -6.33 7.22 -21.88
C VAL A 312 -4.85 7.17 -22.26
N GLU A 313 -4.24 5.97 -22.24
CA GLU A 313 -2.84 5.77 -22.64
C GLU A 313 -2.63 6.07 -24.13
N ASP A 314 -3.49 5.54 -25.01
CA ASP A 314 -3.41 5.76 -26.45
C ASP A 314 -3.63 7.25 -26.78
N GLU A 315 -4.57 7.89 -26.11
CA GLU A 315 -4.79 9.33 -26.27
C GLU A 315 -3.59 10.16 -25.81
N THR A 316 -2.94 9.75 -24.72
CA THR A 316 -1.72 10.39 -24.19
C THR A 316 -0.55 10.25 -25.15
N VAL A 317 -0.32 9.04 -25.69
CA VAL A 317 0.73 8.80 -26.69
C VAL A 317 0.48 9.65 -27.93
N ASN A 318 -0.76 9.71 -28.41
CA ASN A 318 -1.13 10.50 -29.58
C ASN A 318 -0.91 12.01 -29.32
N TYR A 319 -1.32 12.51 -28.16
CA TYR A 319 -1.18 13.90 -27.78
C TYR A 319 0.29 14.33 -27.66
N LEU A 320 1.11 13.59 -26.90
CA LEU A 320 2.53 13.93 -26.65
C LEU A 320 3.43 13.77 -27.89
N ASN A 321 3.00 13.00 -28.90
CA ASN A 321 3.71 12.89 -30.17
C ASN A 321 3.41 14.02 -31.17
N ARG A 322 2.45 14.91 -30.88
CA ARG A 322 2.20 16.07 -31.75
C ARG A 322 3.34 17.09 -31.68
N ARG A 323 3.73 17.64 -32.82
CA ARG A 323 4.85 18.60 -32.93
C ARG A 323 4.58 19.92 -32.21
N ASP A 324 3.36 20.42 -32.27
CA ASP A 324 2.93 21.64 -31.57
C ASP A 324 2.95 21.44 -30.05
N VAL A 325 2.56 20.27 -29.56
CA VAL A 325 2.63 19.88 -28.14
C VAL A 325 4.08 19.80 -27.68
N GLN A 326 4.96 19.11 -28.41
CA GLN A 326 6.40 19.04 -28.10
C GLN A 326 7.03 20.44 -28.04
N LYS A 327 6.70 21.32 -29.00
CA LYS A 327 7.17 22.70 -29.00
C LYS A 327 6.68 23.49 -27.78
N ALA A 328 5.41 23.33 -27.40
CA ALA A 328 4.84 23.99 -26.22
C ALA A 328 5.49 23.52 -24.90
N PHE A 329 5.89 22.25 -24.83
CA PHE A 329 6.67 21.69 -23.72
C PHE A 329 8.16 22.02 -23.75
N HIS A 330 8.64 22.72 -24.78
CA HIS A 330 10.08 22.88 -25.02
C HIS A 330 10.82 21.53 -25.12
N ALA A 331 10.10 20.48 -25.51
CA ALA A 331 10.58 19.11 -25.56
C ALA A 331 11.17 18.78 -26.93
N ARG A 332 12.15 17.87 -26.94
CA ARG A 332 12.78 17.32 -28.13
C ARG A 332 12.93 15.81 -27.99
N LEU A 333 12.83 15.14 -29.12
CA LEU A 333 13.16 13.72 -29.24
C LEU A 333 14.61 13.60 -29.73
N VAL A 334 15.47 13.02 -28.90
CA VAL A 334 16.88 12.78 -29.20
C VAL A 334 17.14 11.29 -29.02
N GLY A 335 17.72 10.63 -30.02
CA GLY A 335 17.93 9.18 -30.00
C GLY A 335 16.67 8.33 -30.24
N THR A 336 15.49 8.94 -30.33
CA THR A 336 14.22 8.26 -30.65
C THR A 336 13.41 9.05 -31.69
N ARG A 337 12.54 8.37 -32.43
CA ARG A 337 11.64 8.98 -33.44
C ARG A 337 10.27 9.35 -32.87
N LYS A 338 9.84 8.69 -31.79
CA LYS A 338 8.54 8.88 -31.16
C LYS A 338 8.68 8.84 -29.64
N TRP A 339 7.89 9.64 -28.95
CA TRP A 339 7.69 9.52 -27.51
C TRP A 339 6.86 8.25 -27.24
N ALA A 340 7.20 7.51 -26.19
CA ALA A 340 6.49 6.32 -25.76
C ALA A 340 6.33 6.36 -24.23
N VAL A 341 5.28 5.68 -23.73
CA VAL A 341 4.96 5.63 -22.30
C VAL A 341 6.10 5.00 -21.52
N CYS A 342 6.63 3.89 -21.99
CA CYS A 342 7.84 3.28 -21.45
C CYS A 342 8.94 3.25 -22.52
N SER A 343 10.19 3.44 -22.09
CA SER A 343 11.34 3.57 -22.99
C SER A 343 11.67 2.27 -23.70
N ASN A 344 11.95 2.37 -25.00
CA ASN A 344 12.44 1.26 -25.83
C ASN A 344 13.96 1.30 -26.05
N VAL A 345 14.64 2.34 -25.55
CA VAL A 345 16.10 2.54 -25.72
C VAL A 345 16.87 2.32 -24.44
N LEU A 346 16.16 2.23 -23.31
CA LEU A 346 16.71 2.01 -21.99
C LEU A 346 17.07 0.53 -21.80
N ASP A 347 18.35 0.25 -21.61
CA ASP A 347 18.84 -1.05 -21.15
C ASP A 347 19.04 -0.97 -19.63
N TYR A 348 18.01 -1.41 -18.92
CA TYR A 348 17.95 -1.38 -17.45
C TYR A 348 18.38 -2.73 -16.86
N GLU A 349 19.12 -2.71 -15.77
CA GLU A 349 19.44 -3.90 -14.97
C GLU A 349 18.17 -4.40 -14.27
N LEU A 350 17.42 -5.26 -14.96
CA LEU A 350 16.11 -5.73 -14.50
C LEU A 350 16.20 -6.57 -13.21
N LEU A 351 17.36 -7.15 -12.91
CA LEU A 351 17.56 -7.91 -11.67
C LEU A 351 17.64 -7.04 -10.41
N ASP A 352 17.75 -5.72 -10.54
CA ASP A 352 17.61 -4.81 -9.40
C ASP A 352 16.23 -4.94 -8.72
N VAL A 353 15.20 -5.43 -9.44
CA VAL A 353 13.90 -5.73 -8.85
C VAL A 353 14.00 -6.73 -7.69
N GLU A 354 14.99 -7.63 -7.72
CA GLU A 354 15.20 -8.65 -6.68
C GLU A 354 15.82 -8.06 -5.40
N VAL A 355 16.29 -6.80 -5.44
CA VAL A 355 16.89 -6.12 -4.30
C VAL A 355 15.79 -5.45 -3.46
N PRO A 356 15.50 -5.93 -2.23
CA PRO A 356 14.37 -5.43 -1.46
C PRO A 356 14.64 -4.02 -0.91
N THR A 357 13.75 -3.07 -1.21
CA THR A 357 13.83 -1.70 -0.71
C THR A 357 13.05 -1.48 0.58
N ILE A 358 12.28 -2.48 1.06
CA ILE A 358 11.56 -2.43 2.34
C ILE A 358 12.48 -2.10 3.54
N ASN A 359 13.74 -2.54 3.49
CA ASN A 359 14.74 -2.23 4.52
C ASN A 359 15.15 -0.75 4.51
N ILE A 360 15.17 -0.14 3.33
CA ILE A 360 15.42 1.30 3.17
C ILE A 360 14.24 2.07 3.73
N VAL A 361 13.01 1.68 3.42
CA VAL A 361 11.79 2.25 3.99
C VAL A 361 11.82 2.21 5.52
N GLY A 362 12.16 1.06 6.12
CA GLY A 362 12.33 0.94 7.57
C GLY A 362 13.42 1.86 8.14
N SER A 363 14.48 2.11 7.39
CA SER A 363 15.55 3.06 7.78
C SER A 363 15.08 4.52 7.72
N LEU A 364 14.23 4.88 6.75
CA LEU A 364 13.64 6.22 6.64
C LEU A 364 12.69 6.52 7.82
N ILE A 365 11.86 5.55 8.20
CA ILE A 365 10.98 5.67 9.37
C ILE A 365 11.80 5.88 10.65
N LYS A 366 12.88 5.11 10.83
CA LYS A 366 13.81 5.29 11.97
C LYS A 366 14.49 6.67 11.96
N ALA A 367 14.71 7.24 10.78
CA ALA A 367 15.24 8.60 10.63
C ALA A 367 14.18 9.69 10.81
N GLY A 368 12.93 9.33 11.15
CA GLY A 368 11.84 10.27 11.41
C GLY A 368 11.13 10.78 10.14
N VAL A 369 11.32 10.14 8.99
CA VAL A 369 10.59 10.47 7.76
C VAL A 369 9.27 9.71 7.72
N PRO A 370 8.11 10.38 7.71
CA PRO A 370 6.82 9.76 7.50
C PRO A 370 6.73 9.04 6.16
N VAL A 371 6.15 7.84 6.16
CA VAL A 371 5.95 7.01 4.97
C VAL A 371 4.47 6.64 4.86
N LEU A 372 3.86 6.91 3.72
CA LEU A 372 2.55 6.40 3.35
C LEU A 372 2.72 5.32 2.28
N VAL A 373 2.19 4.12 2.52
CA VAL A 373 2.02 3.09 1.49
C VAL A 373 0.53 2.94 1.25
N TYR A 374 0.08 3.18 0.02
CA TYR A 374 -1.33 3.06 -0.36
C TYR A 374 -1.49 2.09 -1.53
N ARG A 375 -2.62 1.37 -1.55
CA ARG A 375 -2.97 0.42 -2.60
C ARG A 375 -4.44 0.61 -2.95
N ARG A 376 -4.77 0.64 -4.24
CA ARG A 376 -6.16 0.62 -4.72
C ARG A 376 -6.82 -0.70 -4.34
N ARG A 377 -8.02 -0.66 -3.73
CA ARG A 377 -8.87 -1.85 -3.55
C ARG A 377 -9.92 -1.90 -4.67
N PRO A 378 -10.22 -3.06 -5.27
CA PRO A 378 -11.15 -3.16 -6.41
C PRO A 378 -12.65 -3.05 -6.06
N LEU A 379 -13.04 -3.09 -4.79
CA LEU A 379 -14.45 -2.89 -4.39
C LEU A 379 -14.65 -1.44 -3.95
N ASP A 380 -15.04 -0.58 -4.89
CA ASP A 380 -15.60 0.74 -4.57
C ASP A 380 -17.10 0.56 -4.30
N LEU A 381 -17.42 0.17 -3.07
CA LEU A 381 -18.77 0.40 -2.56
C LEU A 381 -18.94 1.87 -2.14
N GLU A 382 -17.88 2.67 -2.00
CA GLU A 382 -17.88 3.95 -1.29
C GLU A 382 -18.85 4.98 -1.89
N THR A 383 -18.97 5.02 -3.22
CA THR A 383 -19.87 5.94 -3.95
C THR A 383 -21.36 5.62 -3.75
N ASP A 384 -21.72 4.34 -3.67
CA ASP A 384 -23.11 3.88 -3.50
C ASP A 384 -23.43 3.41 -2.08
N TRP A 385 -22.43 3.21 -1.22
CA TRP A 385 -22.59 2.59 0.11
C TRP A 385 -23.46 3.45 1.00
N MET A 386 -23.23 4.75 1.00
CA MET A 386 -24.04 5.69 1.79
C MET A 386 -25.50 5.66 1.34
N SER A 387 -25.75 5.65 0.03
CA SER A 387 -27.10 5.49 -0.54
C SER A 387 -27.73 4.14 -0.19
N LEU A 388 -26.94 3.06 -0.26
CA LEU A 388 -27.38 1.70 0.00
C LEU A 388 -27.76 1.49 1.48
N ILE A 389 -26.97 2.03 2.42
CA ILE A 389 -27.21 1.90 3.86
C ILE A 389 -28.24 2.88 4.41
N ASP A 390 -28.46 4.03 3.76
CA ASP A 390 -29.46 5.03 4.15
C ASP A 390 -30.89 4.64 3.73
N ASN A 391 -31.04 3.60 2.91
CA ASN A 391 -32.37 3.10 2.53
C ASN A 391 -33.12 2.56 3.75
N PRO A 392 -34.31 3.10 4.07
CA PRO A 392 -35.09 2.69 5.23
C PRO A 392 -35.56 1.24 5.07
N CYS A 393 -35.33 0.42 6.10
CA CYS A 393 -35.82 -0.94 6.17
C CYS A 393 -37.34 -0.95 6.40
N LEU A 394 -38.09 -1.69 5.59
CA LEU A 394 -39.55 -1.75 5.72
C LEU A 394 -39.95 -2.39 7.08
N PRO A 395 -41.02 -1.90 7.74
CA PRO A 395 -41.37 -2.27 9.12
C PRO A 395 -41.58 -3.78 9.37
N SER A 396 -41.96 -4.54 8.33
CA SER A 396 -42.22 -5.99 8.43
C SER A 396 -40.97 -6.83 8.71
N ALA A 397 -39.75 -6.28 8.59
CA ALA A 397 -38.49 -6.96 8.93
C ALA A 397 -38.08 -6.82 10.41
N GLY A 398 -38.79 -6.02 11.23
CA GLY A 398 -38.47 -5.82 12.65
C GLY A 398 -37.17 -5.04 12.92
N ILE A 399 -36.56 -4.46 11.89
CA ILE A 399 -35.32 -3.66 11.97
C ILE A 399 -35.72 -2.18 11.86
N VAL A 400 -35.87 -1.51 13.01
CA VAL A 400 -36.42 -0.14 13.09
C VAL A 400 -35.32 0.93 13.09
N THR A 401 -34.10 0.59 13.55
CA THR A 401 -33.00 1.54 13.77
C THR A 401 -31.64 1.08 13.23
N GLY A 402 -31.59 0.01 12.43
CA GLY A 402 -30.35 -0.54 11.88
C GLY A 402 -30.33 -0.66 10.37
N GLN A 403 -29.12 -0.80 9.82
CA GLN A 403 -28.87 -0.91 8.39
C GLN A 403 -28.94 -2.38 7.98
N LEU A 404 -29.86 -2.76 7.08
CA LEU A 404 -29.99 -4.14 6.57
C LEU A 404 -29.07 -4.42 5.38
N ALA A 405 -28.75 -3.41 4.57
CA ALA A 405 -27.92 -3.56 3.37
C ALA A 405 -26.57 -4.26 3.60
N PRO A 406 -25.80 -3.95 4.67
CA PRO A 406 -24.54 -4.65 4.95
C PRO A 406 -24.74 -6.16 5.18
N TRP A 407 -25.86 -6.53 5.81
CA TRP A 407 -26.19 -7.93 6.10
C TRP A 407 -26.70 -8.67 4.87
N ILE A 408 -27.36 -8.00 3.94
CA ILE A 408 -27.73 -8.56 2.65
C ILE A 408 -26.46 -8.87 1.84
N VAL A 409 -25.52 -7.94 1.77
CA VAL A 409 -24.23 -8.16 1.07
C VAL A 409 -23.46 -9.32 1.72
N TRP A 410 -23.41 -9.37 3.05
CA TRP A 410 -22.79 -10.47 3.79
C TRP A 410 -23.50 -11.82 3.56
N ALA A 411 -24.82 -11.85 3.57
CA ALA A 411 -25.61 -13.05 3.31
C ALA A 411 -25.43 -13.55 1.88
N LEU A 412 -25.40 -12.65 0.89
CA LEU A 412 -25.09 -12.98 -0.51
C LEU A 412 -23.68 -13.53 -0.66
N TRP A 413 -22.70 -12.91 -0.01
CA TRP A 413 -21.31 -13.38 0.00
C TRP A 413 -21.20 -14.78 0.60
N THR A 414 -21.82 -15.01 1.76
CA THR A 414 -21.80 -16.32 2.42
C THR A 414 -22.58 -17.39 1.66
N ALA A 415 -23.73 -17.05 1.05
CA ALA A 415 -24.49 -17.95 0.19
C ALA A 415 -23.70 -18.33 -1.08
N ARG A 416 -23.06 -17.35 -1.74
CA ARG A 416 -22.12 -17.58 -2.85
C ARG A 416 -21.01 -18.54 -2.41
N ASN A 417 -20.38 -18.28 -1.27
CA ASN A 417 -19.29 -19.12 -0.77
C ASN A 417 -19.76 -20.54 -0.45
N LYS A 418 -20.92 -20.73 0.17
CA LYS A 418 -21.47 -22.07 0.40
C LYS A 418 -21.86 -22.78 -0.90
N MET A 419 -22.29 -22.05 -1.92
CA MET A 419 -22.50 -22.59 -3.26
C MET A 419 -21.16 -23.04 -3.86
N LEU A 420 -20.13 -22.19 -3.82
CA LEU A 420 -18.82 -22.46 -4.43
C LEU A 420 -18.02 -23.54 -3.71
N PHE A 421 -17.99 -23.53 -2.38
CA PHE A 421 -17.14 -24.41 -1.57
C PHE A 421 -17.86 -25.65 -1.04
N ASN A 422 -19.20 -25.64 -0.97
CA ASN A 422 -19.98 -26.74 -0.40
C ASN A 422 -21.10 -27.25 -1.33
N ASN A 423 -21.19 -26.72 -2.56
CA ASN A 423 -22.25 -27.04 -3.52
C ASN A 423 -23.68 -26.90 -2.95
N LYS A 424 -23.86 -25.95 -2.02
CA LYS A 424 -25.16 -25.66 -1.40
C LYS A 424 -25.77 -24.41 -1.99
N LEU A 425 -26.89 -24.57 -2.68
CA LEU A 425 -27.73 -23.49 -3.19
C LEU A 425 -28.63 -22.97 -2.07
N PHE A 426 -28.82 -21.65 -2.04
CA PHE A 426 -29.75 -20.98 -1.14
C PHE A 426 -30.79 -20.25 -1.97
N SER A 427 -32.06 -20.31 -1.57
CA SER A 427 -33.10 -19.49 -2.18
C SER A 427 -32.95 -18.03 -1.79
N VAL A 428 -33.58 -17.13 -2.55
CA VAL A 428 -33.57 -15.69 -2.25
C VAL A 428 -34.16 -15.44 -0.85
N GLU A 429 -35.22 -16.15 -0.49
CA GLU A 429 -35.89 -16.06 0.80
C GLU A 429 -34.96 -16.48 1.95
N GLU A 430 -34.16 -17.54 1.78
CA GLU A 430 -33.20 -17.99 2.79
C GLU A 430 -32.07 -16.98 3.00
N VAL A 431 -31.56 -16.38 1.93
CA VAL A 431 -30.51 -15.35 1.99
C VAL A 431 -31.03 -14.11 2.71
N VAL A 432 -32.22 -13.63 2.35
CA VAL A 432 -32.83 -12.46 2.99
C VAL A 432 -33.15 -12.75 4.46
N THR A 433 -33.64 -13.95 4.79
CA THR A 433 -33.92 -14.35 6.18
C THR A 433 -32.66 -14.35 7.03
N HIS A 434 -31.55 -14.89 6.52
CA HIS A 434 -30.26 -14.85 7.23
C HIS A 434 -29.74 -13.42 7.42
N ALA A 435 -29.88 -12.56 6.41
CA ALA A 435 -29.49 -11.15 6.51
C ALA A 435 -30.29 -10.43 7.60
N VAL A 436 -31.61 -10.61 7.64
CA VAL A 436 -32.49 -9.99 8.64
C VAL A 436 -32.16 -10.51 10.05
N ALA A 437 -31.97 -11.82 10.23
CA ALA A 437 -31.63 -12.40 11.52
C ALA A 437 -30.29 -11.88 12.07
N ALA A 438 -29.25 -11.82 11.22
CA ALA A 438 -27.94 -11.34 11.61
C ALA A 438 -27.95 -9.83 11.94
N ALA A 439 -28.73 -9.03 11.20
CA ALA A 439 -28.92 -7.62 11.49
C ALA A 439 -29.59 -7.38 12.85
N GLN A 440 -30.61 -8.17 13.19
CA GLN A 440 -31.28 -8.10 14.49
C GLN A 440 -30.36 -8.52 15.64
N GLU A 441 -29.59 -9.61 15.46
CA GLU A 441 -28.60 -10.08 16.43
C GLU A 441 -27.56 -8.99 16.74
N TRP A 442 -27.04 -8.34 15.69
CA TRP A 442 -26.08 -7.26 15.84
C TRP A 442 -26.64 -6.06 16.60
N LEU A 443 -27.84 -5.60 16.27
CA LEU A 443 -28.47 -4.47 16.97
C LEU A 443 -28.65 -4.75 18.46
N ASN A 444 -29.07 -5.98 18.80
CA ASN A 444 -29.21 -6.42 20.19
C ASN A 444 -27.85 -6.47 20.91
N ALA A 445 -26.74 -6.70 20.20
CA ALA A 445 -25.41 -6.72 20.77
C ALA A 445 -24.83 -5.33 21.05
N GLN A 446 -25.24 -4.29 20.29
CA GLN A 446 -24.71 -2.93 20.43
C GLN A 446 -25.28 -2.14 21.61
N SER A 447 -26.36 -2.62 22.26
CA SER A 447 -27.03 -1.90 23.34
C SER A 447 -26.32 -1.99 24.72
N LYS A 448 -24.98 -2.02 24.76
CA LYS A 448 -24.20 -2.05 26.03
C LYS A 448 -23.27 -0.84 26.17
N THR A 449 -23.63 0.01 27.12
CA THR A 449 -22.95 1.22 27.60
C THR A 449 -21.48 0.97 27.99
N GLN A 450 -20.56 1.79 27.46
CA GLN A 450 -19.12 1.78 27.77
C GLN A 450 -18.81 2.19 29.21
N SER A 451 -18.06 1.38 29.96
CA SER A 451 -17.34 1.79 31.17
C SER A 451 -15.82 1.84 30.93
N LYS A 452 -15.17 2.79 31.60
CA LYS A 452 -13.77 3.20 31.42
C LYS A 452 -12.75 2.10 31.75
N VAL A 453 -11.73 1.98 30.89
CA VAL A 453 -10.55 1.11 31.06
C VAL A 453 -9.64 1.61 32.19
N VAL A 454 -9.38 0.77 33.19
CA VAL A 454 -8.36 0.99 34.24
C VAL A 454 -7.16 0.08 33.97
N ALA A 455 -5.96 0.67 33.91
CA ALA A 455 -4.72 -0.08 33.67
C ALA A 455 -4.34 -0.98 34.88
N PRO A 456 -3.75 -2.17 34.67
CA PRO A 456 -3.36 -3.07 35.77
C PRO A 456 -2.15 -2.55 36.54
N ARG A 457 -2.23 -2.50 37.87
CA ARG A 457 -1.09 -2.29 38.78
C ARG A 457 -0.47 -3.64 39.16
N ALA A 458 0.87 -3.69 39.16
CA ALA A 458 1.65 -4.87 39.50
C ALA A 458 1.68 -5.17 41.01
N SER A 459 1.65 -6.48 41.30
CA SER A 459 2.08 -7.19 42.51
C SER A 459 1.31 -6.92 43.81
N ARG A 460 0.52 -7.92 44.24
CA ARG A 460 0.07 -8.08 45.63
C ARG A 460 0.27 -9.53 46.08
N THR A 461 0.67 -9.71 47.34
CA THR A 461 0.84 -10.99 48.04
C THR A 461 -0.45 -11.82 48.07
N VAL A 462 -0.32 -13.13 47.84
CA VAL A 462 -1.36 -14.15 47.71
C VAL A 462 -2.37 -14.12 48.87
N SER A 463 -3.66 -13.89 48.57
CA SER A 463 -4.76 -14.07 49.53
C SER A 463 -5.38 -15.46 49.34
N PRO A 464 -5.81 -16.16 50.43
CA PRO A 464 -6.52 -17.45 50.35
C PRO A 464 -7.87 -17.40 49.61
N GLN A 465 -8.37 -16.20 49.27
CA GLN A 465 -9.62 -15.98 48.56
C GLN A 465 -9.45 -15.71 47.05
N ASP A 466 -8.22 -15.73 46.54
CA ASP A 466 -7.97 -15.41 45.13
C ASP A 466 -8.43 -16.53 44.19
N ILE A 467 -9.20 -16.16 43.15
CA ILE A 467 -9.62 -17.08 42.10
C ILE A 467 -8.42 -17.34 41.18
N VAL A 468 -7.99 -18.59 41.13
CA VAL A 468 -6.81 -19.01 40.35
C VAL A 468 -7.25 -19.69 39.07
N VAL A 469 -6.80 -19.16 37.94
CA VAL A 469 -7.03 -19.69 36.60
C VAL A 469 -5.72 -20.24 36.09
N GLN A 470 -5.66 -21.51 35.70
CA GLN A 470 -4.44 -22.11 35.13
C GLN A 470 -4.71 -22.51 33.68
N THR A 471 -3.82 -22.14 32.77
CA THR A 471 -4.02 -22.30 31.32
C THR A 471 -2.84 -23.02 30.70
N ASP A 472 -3.10 -23.88 29.71
CA ASP A 472 -2.07 -24.55 28.91
C ASP A 472 -2.61 -24.87 27.50
N ALA A 473 -1.71 -25.15 26.57
CA ALA A 473 -2.06 -25.56 25.22
C ALA A 473 -1.16 -26.69 24.71
N THR A 474 -1.71 -27.47 23.79
CA THR A 474 -0.98 -28.51 23.05
C THR A 474 -1.25 -28.30 21.57
N TRP A 475 -0.20 -28.31 20.76
CA TRP A 475 -0.28 -27.96 19.33
C TRP A 475 0.37 -29.05 18.48
N LYS A 476 -0.25 -29.32 17.32
CA LYS A 476 0.24 -30.26 16.32
C LYS A 476 0.57 -29.52 15.03
N ASP A 477 1.83 -29.60 14.62
CA ASP A 477 2.35 -28.90 13.44
C ASP A 477 1.66 -29.36 12.15
N ASP A 478 1.62 -30.68 11.93
CA ASP A 478 1.08 -31.30 10.71
C ASP A 478 -0.33 -30.82 10.33
N SER A 479 -1.21 -30.64 11.32
CA SER A 479 -2.61 -30.26 11.12
C SER A 479 -2.90 -28.79 11.47
N ARG A 480 -1.89 -28.07 11.97
CA ARG A 480 -2.04 -26.72 12.56
C ARG A 480 -3.20 -26.62 13.56
N THR A 481 -3.42 -27.68 14.34
CA THR A 481 -4.50 -27.77 15.32
C THR A 481 -3.94 -27.60 16.72
N ALA A 482 -4.65 -26.84 17.56
CA ALA A 482 -4.35 -26.71 18.97
C ALA A 482 -5.50 -27.23 19.84
N GLY A 483 -5.15 -28.01 20.86
CA GLY A 483 -5.99 -28.24 22.03
C GLY A 483 -5.67 -27.20 23.09
N LEU A 484 -6.71 -26.60 23.66
CA LEU A 484 -6.66 -25.55 24.66
C LEU A 484 -7.24 -26.10 25.95
N GLY A 485 -6.53 -25.97 27.07
CA GLY A 485 -6.97 -26.46 28.38
C GLY A 485 -6.88 -25.37 29.44
N TRP A 486 -7.90 -25.24 30.28
CA TRP A 486 -7.83 -24.36 31.43
C TRP A 486 -8.66 -24.84 32.61
N THR A 487 -8.26 -24.41 33.80
CA THR A 487 -8.99 -24.67 35.04
C THR A 487 -9.27 -23.37 35.77
N ILE A 488 -10.38 -23.30 36.50
CA ILE A 488 -10.76 -22.17 37.34
C ILE A 488 -11.00 -22.71 38.75
N LYS A 489 -10.25 -22.22 39.73
CA LYS A 489 -10.37 -22.60 41.14
C LYS A 489 -10.93 -21.44 41.96
N TYR A 490 -12.12 -21.61 42.52
CA TYR A 490 -12.75 -20.66 43.44
C TYR A 490 -13.41 -21.41 44.60
N THR A 491 -13.33 -20.86 45.83
CA THR A 491 -13.99 -21.41 47.04
C THR A 491 -13.79 -22.91 47.30
N GLY A 492 -12.65 -23.48 46.89
CA GLY A 492 -12.33 -24.90 47.08
C GLY A 492 -12.76 -25.84 45.95
N GLU A 493 -13.59 -25.38 45.01
CA GLU A 493 -14.00 -26.14 43.82
C GLU A 493 -13.09 -25.82 42.63
N ARG A 494 -12.89 -26.82 41.76
CA ARG A 494 -12.11 -26.68 40.52
C ARG A 494 -13.01 -27.03 39.33
N LEU A 495 -13.23 -26.05 38.47
CA LEU A 495 -13.88 -26.25 37.18
C LEU A 495 -12.83 -26.50 36.10
N ASN A 496 -13.07 -27.49 35.25
CA ASN A 496 -12.18 -27.90 34.17
C ASN A 496 -12.85 -27.61 32.82
N PHE A 497 -12.10 -26.99 31.92
CA PHE A 497 -12.58 -26.63 30.59
C PHE A 497 -11.54 -26.97 29.54
N GLN A 498 -12.02 -27.31 28.34
CA GLN A 498 -11.17 -27.63 27.23
C GLN A 498 -11.85 -27.29 25.90
N SER A 499 -11.06 -26.95 24.89
CA SER A 499 -11.54 -26.62 23.55
C SER A 499 -10.49 -26.97 22.50
N ALA A 500 -10.88 -27.13 21.25
CA ALA A 500 -9.98 -27.36 20.13
C ALA A 500 -10.16 -26.27 19.07
N THR A 501 -9.07 -25.89 18.41
CA THR A 501 -9.07 -24.84 17.39
C THR A 501 -8.10 -25.18 16.25
N CYS A 502 -8.48 -24.84 15.03
CA CYS A 502 -7.70 -25.09 13.81
C CYS A 502 -6.99 -23.82 13.33
N PHE A 503 -6.05 -23.98 12.39
CA PHE A 503 -5.30 -22.90 11.76
C PHE A 503 -4.42 -22.09 12.73
N VAL A 504 -3.91 -22.73 13.78
CA VAL A 504 -3.00 -22.09 14.73
C VAL A 504 -1.57 -22.16 14.20
N SER A 505 -0.94 -21.00 14.04
CA SER A 505 0.36 -20.85 13.36
C SER A 505 1.58 -21.29 14.16
N SER A 506 1.48 -21.39 15.49
CA SER A 506 2.60 -21.78 16.35
C SER A 506 2.15 -22.29 17.73
N PRO A 507 3.00 -23.04 18.46
CA PRO A 507 2.75 -23.42 19.85
C PRO A 507 2.50 -22.19 20.74
N LEU A 508 3.26 -21.11 20.55
CA LEU A 508 3.05 -19.90 21.34
C LEU A 508 1.70 -19.24 21.02
N ALA A 509 1.21 -19.29 19.78
CA ALA A 509 -0.14 -18.78 19.47
C ALA A 509 -1.22 -19.61 20.19
N ALA A 510 -1.03 -20.93 20.28
CA ALA A 510 -1.93 -21.83 21.02
C ALA A 510 -2.03 -21.47 22.50
N GLU A 511 -0.89 -21.25 23.17
CA GLU A 511 -0.81 -20.81 24.58
C GLU A 511 -1.63 -19.55 24.84
N ARG A 512 -1.57 -18.59 23.91
CA ARG A 512 -2.29 -17.31 24.01
C ARG A 512 -3.78 -17.48 23.82
N LEU A 513 -4.19 -18.33 22.87
CA LEU A 513 -5.59 -18.65 22.64
C LEU A 513 -6.20 -19.33 23.88
N ALA A 514 -5.50 -20.28 24.49
CA ALA A 514 -5.94 -20.93 25.73
C ALA A 514 -6.20 -19.90 26.84
N MET A 515 -5.30 -18.94 27.00
CA MET A 515 -5.47 -17.87 27.98
C MET A 515 -6.63 -16.94 27.67
N ARG A 516 -6.82 -16.56 26.40
CA ARG A 516 -7.94 -15.71 25.98
C ARG A 516 -9.29 -16.39 26.28
N GLU A 517 -9.43 -17.67 25.92
CA GLU A 517 -10.66 -18.42 26.18
C GLU A 517 -10.91 -18.62 27.68
N ALA A 518 -9.86 -18.83 28.47
CA ALA A 518 -9.96 -18.90 29.92
C ALA A 518 -10.48 -17.59 30.55
N ILE A 519 -9.98 -16.44 30.09
CA ILE A 519 -10.42 -15.11 30.56
C ILE A 519 -11.87 -14.84 30.13
N LYS A 520 -12.23 -15.16 28.88
CA LYS A 520 -13.63 -15.08 28.43
C LYS A 520 -14.55 -15.93 29.31
N LYS A 521 -14.12 -17.14 29.66
CA LYS A 521 -14.91 -18.01 30.54
C LYS A 521 -15.05 -17.43 31.94
N CYS A 522 -14.01 -16.81 32.48
CA CYS A 522 -14.09 -16.11 33.77
C CYS A 522 -15.08 -14.93 33.74
N LYS A 523 -15.14 -14.22 32.61
CA LYS A 523 -16.09 -13.13 32.39
C LYS A 523 -17.53 -13.65 32.31
N GLU A 524 -17.76 -14.76 31.63
CA GLU A 524 -19.08 -15.43 31.60
C GLU A 524 -19.55 -15.86 33.00
N LEU A 525 -18.61 -16.30 33.85
CA LEU A 525 -18.89 -16.68 35.24
C LEU A 525 -19.06 -15.48 36.18
N GLY A 526 -18.96 -14.24 35.68
CA GLY A 526 -19.15 -13.02 36.48
C GLY A 526 -18.04 -12.78 37.52
N LEU A 527 -16.85 -13.35 37.31
CA LEU A 527 -15.72 -13.19 38.22
C LEU A 527 -15.13 -11.78 38.09
N ARG A 528 -14.82 -11.13 39.22
CA ARG A 528 -14.31 -9.74 39.23
C ARG A 528 -12.83 -9.60 39.52
N HIS A 529 -12.25 -10.57 40.25
CA HIS A 529 -10.83 -10.60 40.61
C HIS A 529 -10.23 -11.94 40.22
N ILE A 530 -9.31 -11.97 39.26
CA ILE A 530 -8.71 -13.21 38.76
C ILE A 530 -7.19 -13.16 38.73
N ARG A 531 -6.57 -14.29 39.04
CA ARG A 531 -5.14 -14.54 38.86
C ARG A 531 -4.97 -15.62 37.81
N VAL A 532 -4.32 -15.29 36.70
CA VAL A 532 -4.09 -16.20 35.58
C VAL A 532 -2.64 -16.70 35.62
N GLU A 533 -2.48 -18.01 35.69
CA GLU A 533 -1.21 -18.72 35.81
C GLU A 533 -0.93 -19.53 34.54
N SER A 534 0.30 -19.43 34.02
CA SER A 534 0.80 -20.23 32.88
C SER A 534 2.28 -20.55 33.08
N ASP A 535 2.75 -21.67 32.53
CA ASP A 535 4.15 -22.07 32.52
C ASP A 535 4.96 -21.49 31.34
N SER A 536 4.31 -20.73 30.46
CA SER A 536 4.97 -20.01 29.37
C SER A 536 5.65 -18.71 29.86
N THR A 537 6.93 -18.82 30.22
CA THR A 537 7.74 -17.69 30.73
C THR A 537 7.77 -16.50 29.76
N GLN A 538 7.87 -16.76 28.45
CA GLN A 538 7.93 -15.71 27.43
C GLN A 538 6.60 -14.96 27.31
N PHE A 539 5.48 -15.67 27.44
CA PHE A 539 4.16 -15.08 27.32
C PHE A 539 3.81 -14.21 28.54
N ILE A 540 4.04 -14.71 29.75
CA ILE A 540 3.84 -13.94 30.99
C ILE A 540 4.69 -12.66 30.99
N LYS A 541 5.96 -12.74 30.54
CA LYS A 541 6.81 -11.55 30.36
C LYS A 541 6.22 -10.56 29.37
N THR A 542 5.64 -11.03 28.27
CA THR A 542 5.03 -10.17 27.24
C THR A 542 3.82 -9.43 27.79
N LEU A 543 2.90 -10.13 28.47
CA LEU A 543 1.71 -9.52 29.07
C LEU A 543 2.05 -8.46 30.14
N ASN A 544 3.09 -8.73 30.93
CA ASN A 544 3.56 -7.82 31.97
C ASN A 544 4.47 -6.68 31.44
N SER A 545 4.85 -6.68 30.16
CA SER A 545 5.73 -5.66 29.56
C SER A 545 4.99 -4.78 28.55
N LYS A 546 5.53 -3.58 28.27
CA LYS A 546 5.04 -2.68 27.19
C LYS A 546 5.66 -2.96 25.82
N LYS A 547 6.39 -4.07 25.63
CA LYS A 547 7.04 -4.42 24.35
C LYS A 547 6.33 -5.59 23.71
N GLU A 548 5.88 -5.40 22.48
CA GLU A 548 5.06 -6.39 21.75
C GLU A 548 5.79 -6.84 20.48
N PRO A 549 6.14 -8.13 20.36
CA PRO A 549 6.62 -8.69 19.10
C PRO A 549 5.52 -8.59 18.03
N PRO A 550 5.84 -8.18 16.77
CA PRO A 550 4.84 -7.95 15.71
C PRO A 550 3.95 -9.17 15.41
N GLU A 551 4.50 -10.36 15.57
CA GLU A 551 3.89 -11.64 15.18
C GLU A 551 2.66 -12.03 16.03
N ILE A 552 2.47 -11.40 17.20
CA ILE A 552 1.52 -11.84 18.23
C ILE A 552 0.65 -10.72 18.80
N TYR A 553 0.74 -9.51 18.21
CA TYR A 553 0.08 -8.30 18.68
C TYR A 553 -1.44 -8.48 18.85
N GLY A 554 -2.10 -9.09 17.86
CA GLY A 554 -3.56 -9.23 17.83
C GLY A 554 -4.13 -9.97 19.06
N ILE A 555 -3.63 -11.16 19.36
CA ILE A 555 -4.17 -11.99 20.46
C ILE A 555 -3.86 -11.35 21.83
N VAL A 556 -2.69 -10.71 21.98
CA VAL A 556 -2.33 -9.99 23.21
C VAL A 556 -3.23 -8.77 23.43
N SER A 557 -3.56 -8.06 22.35
CA SER A 557 -4.52 -6.95 22.39
C SER A 557 -5.91 -7.42 22.79
N ASP A 558 -6.42 -8.52 22.21
CA ASP A 558 -7.70 -9.14 22.59
C ASP A 558 -7.76 -9.47 24.08
N ILE A 559 -6.71 -10.13 24.60
CA ILE A 559 -6.63 -10.49 26.03
C ILE A 559 -6.73 -9.25 26.91
N ARG A 560 -6.03 -8.17 26.57
CA ARG A 560 -6.09 -6.92 27.35
C ARG A 560 -7.47 -6.26 27.28
N ILE A 561 -8.14 -6.33 26.13
CA ILE A 561 -9.52 -5.83 25.99
C ILE A 561 -10.46 -6.63 26.91
N GLU A 562 -10.35 -7.96 26.92
CA GLU A 562 -11.17 -8.81 27.79
C GLU A 562 -10.87 -8.58 29.29
N CYS A 563 -9.63 -8.25 29.64
CA CYS A 563 -9.27 -7.90 31.03
C CYS A 563 -10.01 -6.67 31.56
N ASN A 564 -10.57 -5.80 30.71
CA ASN A 564 -11.33 -4.63 31.15
C ASN A 564 -12.66 -4.99 31.84
N ALA A 565 -13.13 -6.23 31.70
CA ALA A 565 -14.33 -6.70 32.40
C ALA A 565 -14.09 -7.04 33.88
N PHE A 566 -12.85 -6.97 34.36
CA PHE A 566 -12.44 -7.37 35.70
C PHE A 566 -11.93 -6.16 36.49
N ASP A 567 -12.23 -6.13 37.79
CA ASP A 567 -11.71 -5.11 38.71
C ASP A 567 -10.20 -5.30 38.93
N SER A 568 -9.70 -6.54 38.84
CA SER A 568 -8.26 -6.81 38.84
C SER A 568 -7.88 -8.12 38.15
N VAL A 569 -6.85 -8.09 37.31
CA VAL A 569 -6.24 -9.26 36.67
C VAL A 569 -4.73 -9.28 36.91
N TYR A 570 -4.20 -10.45 37.30
CA TYR A 570 -2.77 -10.65 37.49
C TYR A 570 -2.27 -11.83 36.66
N PHE A 571 -1.14 -11.66 35.96
CA PHE A 571 -0.50 -12.71 35.17
C PHE A 571 0.75 -13.22 35.89
N VAL A 572 0.76 -14.51 36.22
CA VAL A 572 1.82 -15.15 37.03
C VAL A 572 2.39 -16.35 36.29
N TRP A 573 3.72 -16.47 36.32
CA TRP A 573 4.39 -17.65 35.80
C TRP A 573 4.44 -18.76 36.85
N ILE A 574 4.22 -20.02 36.44
CA ILE A 574 4.32 -21.20 37.31
C ILE A 574 5.17 -22.31 36.68
N PRO A 575 5.84 -23.18 37.45
CA PRO A 575 6.53 -24.34 36.88
C PRO A 575 5.55 -25.34 36.27
N ARG A 576 5.94 -25.99 35.16
CA ARG A 576 5.12 -26.99 34.45
C ARG A 576 4.54 -28.09 35.33
N GLY A 577 5.28 -28.55 36.33
CA GLY A 577 4.80 -29.55 37.30
C GLY A 577 3.57 -29.12 38.11
N ARG A 578 3.30 -27.81 38.20
CA ARG A 578 2.11 -27.23 38.85
C ARG A 578 0.96 -26.91 37.88
N ASN A 579 1.15 -27.13 36.58
CA ASN A 579 0.15 -26.88 35.51
C ASN A 579 -0.38 -28.19 34.88
N SER A 580 -0.18 -29.33 35.54
CA SER A 580 -0.43 -30.66 34.97
C SER A 580 -1.88 -30.92 34.57
N VAL A 581 -2.85 -30.29 35.23
CA VAL A 581 -4.27 -30.47 34.92
C VAL A 581 -4.66 -29.73 33.63
N ALA A 582 -4.16 -28.51 33.43
CA ALA A 582 -4.41 -27.76 32.20
C ALA A 582 -3.69 -28.42 31.00
N ASP A 583 -2.45 -28.90 31.19
CA ASP A 583 -1.71 -29.69 30.18
C ASP A 583 -2.49 -30.93 29.74
N TRP A 584 -3.05 -31.67 30.71
CA TRP A 584 -3.85 -32.87 30.43
C TRP A 584 -5.14 -32.53 29.66
N LEU A 585 -5.86 -31.47 30.04
CA LEU A 585 -7.07 -31.01 29.34
C LEU A 585 -6.76 -30.58 27.89
N ALA A 586 -5.66 -29.85 27.69
CA ALA A 586 -5.23 -29.43 26.36
C ALA A 586 -4.92 -30.63 25.45
N LYS A 587 -4.22 -31.65 25.97
CA LYS A 587 -3.93 -32.89 25.23
C LYS A 587 -5.21 -33.68 24.93
N GLN A 588 -6.13 -33.76 25.89
CA GLN A 588 -7.41 -34.44 25.69
C GLN A 588 -8.25 -33.75 24.61
N ALA A 589 -8.32 -32.41 24.61
CA ALA A 589 -9.03 -31.67 23.58
C ALA A 589 -8.45 -31.90 22.18
N LEU A 590 -7.11 -31.92 22.04
CA LEU A 590 -6.47 -32.22 20.76
C LEU A 590 -6.76 -33.66 20.31
N ALA A 591 -6.79 -34.63 21.23
CA ALA A 591 -7.03 -36.03 20.91
C ALA A 591 -8.49 -36.32 20.51
N LEU A 592 -9.46 -35.60 21.09
CA LEU A 592 -10.88 -35.70 20.76
C LEU A 592 -11.23 -35.03 19.44
N HIS A 593 -10.40 -34.09 18.97
CA HIS A 593 -10.53 -33.45 17.67
C HIS A 593 -9.98 -34.36 16.55
N ARG A 594 -10.62 -35.52 16.34
CA ARG A 594 -10.36 -36.37 15.17
C ARG A 594 -11.08 -35.80 13.95
N THR A 595 -10.30 -35.55 12.90
CA THR A 595 -10.70 -35.17 11.55
C THR A 595 -11.92 -35.95 11.07
N VAL A 596 -13.04 -35.24 10.89
CA VAL A 596 -14.12 -35.64 9.96
C VAL A 596 -13.78 -35.07 8.59
#